data_AF-A0AA88TUK5-F1
#
_entry.id   AF-A0AA88TUK5-F1
#
_cell.length_a   1.000
_cell.length_b   1.000
_cell.length_c   1.000
_cell.angle_alpha   90.00
_cell.angle_beta   90.00
_cell.angle_gamma   90.00
#
_symmetry.space_group_name_H-M   'P 1'
#
loop_
_entity.id
_entity.type
_entity.pdbx_description
1 polymer ?
#
loop_
_entity_poly.entity_id
_entity_poly.type
_entity_poly.pdbx_seq_one_letter_code
_entity_poly.pdbx_strand_id
1 'polypeptide(L)'
;MSGSGGTKDVKRCTIAADLQNNSLQFSKDVLKIFNDPVHGHIGLHPLLVKMTDTPQFQRLRHLKQLGTKYLIYPGATHTRFAHSIGVAYLAGCLVKSLHENQPELNITKQDFLCVQIAGLCHDLGHGPFSHLFDGMFIPDVRPGKCLGFLSSLMLMFHEKASVQMFHCMRKKNGLDKVMKNYELNLDEDIVFIEELIQARTSSDGKWTAKGRAENKSFLYEIVANKLNGIDVDKWDYLSRDCHYLGIPNGFDHQRLLKSARVCKVDGRNHICFRDKVADNVYDMFHTRYILYSQAYEHKIVNIIEEKIIDALLEAKDKLPKISPIAVFRLQDDIKRKIQRIKENSSETHEDDGHSTLREMKEFAKLTDHIFEEILYSTDVGLQGAQKLEDVVKRRLPKCVGETRLGKKDKHPLKKALQNDWNEAVDEWNKLQPTVFLDKKDFSVDVIQLHCTYSTDKNPIDNVYFYRKRNPNEAFKIKKYEASSLLPEEFTEYVCRIYHTKNSDEEERDAKECFDWWCHDKCKILVYDQKEFKGNERLITGDCPSLDDYGITEVHSCKVHRGFWKLYEGPNYNEPEYILEQGKEYRSPADWGCKAFASSLKHVRI
;
A
#
# COMPACT_ATOMS: atom_id res chain seq x y z
N MET A 1 39.16 -27.27 -44.96
CA MET A 1 38.57 -28.38 -44.17
C MET A 1 37.82 -27.77 -43.01
N SER A 2 36.50 -27.87 -43.08
CA SER A 2 35.50 -27.31 -42.16
C SER A 2 35.44 -28.10 -40.85
N GLY A 3 35.62 -27.42 -39.72
CA GLY A 3 35.26 -27.93 -38.40
C GLY A 3 34.07 -27.13 -37.86
N SER A 4 32.87 -27.67 -38.05
CA SER A 4 31.61 -27.10 -37.54
C SER A 4 31.47 -27.35 -36.04
N GLY A 5 31.58 -26.29 -35.23
CA GLY A 5 31.17 -26.30 -33.83
C GLY A 5 29.65 -26.28 -33.75
N GLY A 6 29.05 -27.39 -33.31
CA GLY A 6 27.62 -27.48 -33.02
C GLY A 6 27.27 -26.69 -31.77
N THR A 7 26.60 -25.55 -31.94
CA THR A 7 25.84 -24.90 -30.87
C THR A 7 24.64 -25.78 -30.56
N LYS A 8 24.60 -26.36 -29.35
CA LYS A 8 23.40 -26.98 -28.81
C LYS A 8 22.37 -25.89 -28.60
N ASP A 9 21.40 -25.80 -29.51
CA ASP A 9 20.18 -25.04 -29.28
C ASP A 9 19.50 -25.53 -28.01
N VAL A 10 19.54 -24.69 -26.98
CA VAL A 10 18.70 -24.84 -25.79
C VAL A 10 17.27 -24.65 -26.29
N LYS A 11 16.54 -25.76 -26.49
CA LYS A 11 15.11 -25.75 -26.77
C LYS A 11 14.41 -24.92 -25.68
N ARG A 12 14.02 -23.69 -26.02
CA ARG A 12 13.01 -22.94 -25.27
C ARG A 12 11.75 -23.81 -25.27
N CYS A 13 11.44 -24.37 -24.10
CA CYS A 13 10.18 -25.08 -23.87
C CYS A 13 9.05 -24.07 -24.00
N THR A 14 8.43 -23.97 -25.18
CA THR A 14 7.27 -23.13 -25.41
C THR A 14 6.03 -23.85 -24.89
N ILE A 15 5.45 -23.31 -23.81
CA ILE A 15 4.19 -23.73 -23.17
C ILE A 15 3.03 -23.91 -24.17
N ALA A 16 3.12 -23.31 -25.36
CA ALA A 16 2.12 -23.44 -26.42
C ALA A 16 1.80 -24.89 -26.84
N ALA A 17 2.76 -25.82 -26.76
CA ALA A 17 2.54 -27.21 -27.15
C ALA A 17 1.81 -28.06 -26.08
N ASP A 18 1.89 -27.68 -24.80
CA ASP A 18 1.24 -28.37 -23.68
C ASP A 18 -0.21 -27.91 -23.44
N LEU A 19 -0.74 -27.07 -24.33
CA LEU A 19 -2.10 -26.50 -24.25
C LEU A 19 -3.17 -27.30 -25.03
N GLN A 20 -2.87 -28.47 -25.60
CA GLN A 20 -3.87 -29.22 -26.39
C GLN A 20 -4.33 -30.55 -25.78
N ASN A 21 -3.72 -31.04 -24.71
CA ASN A 21 -4.07 -32.32 -24.08
C ASN A 21 -4.18 -32.19 -22.55
N ASN A 22 -5.25 -31.55 -22.05
CA ASN A 22 -5.53 -31.50 -20.62
C ASN A 22 -6.96 -31.95 -20.28
N SER A 23 -7.10 -32.77 -19.23
CA SER A 23 -8.38 -33.19 -18.65
C SER A 23 -9.26 -32.03 -18.16
N LEU A 24 -8.67 -30.86 -17.87
CA LEU A 24 -9.39 -29.63 -17.51
C LEU A 24 -9.78 -28.76 -18.71
N GLN A 25 -9.44 -29.15 -19.94
CA GLN A 25 -9.85 -28.42 -21.14
C GLN A 25 -11.17 -28.96 -21.70
N PHE A 26 -11.96 -28.05 -22.27
CA PHE A 26 -13.19 -28.37 -23.00
C PHE A 26 -12.78 -28.80 -24.42
N SER A 27 -13.23 -29.98 -24.85
CA SER A 27 -12.67 -30.72 -26.00
C SER A 27 -12.87 -30.08 -27.38
N LYS A 28 -13.48 -28.89 -27.46
CA LYS A 28 -13.80 -28.20 -28.70
C LYS A 28 -13.25 -26.77 -28.79
N ASP A 29 -12.53 -26.28 -27.78
CA ASP A 29 -12.25 -24.85 -27.65
C ASP A 29 -10.80 -24.48 -28.00
N VAL A 30 -10.66 -23.58 -28.98
CA VAL A 30 -9.38 -22.95 -29.32
C VAL A 30 -9.17 -21.76 -28.39
N LEU A 31 -8.11 -21.82 -27.58
CA LEU A 31 -7.72 -20.71 -26.72
C LEU A 31 -7.31 -19.49 -27.56
N LYS A 32 -7.77 -18.30 -27.16
CA LYS A 32 -7.27 -17.05 -27.77
C LYS A 32 -5.94 -16.70 -27.11
N ILE A 33 -4.92 -16.51 -27.94
CA ILE A 33 -3.58 -16.14 -27.48
C ILE A 33 -3.46 -14.62 -27.42
N PHE A 34 -2.99 -14.13 -26.27
CA PHE A 34 -2.60 -12.75 -26.03
C PHE A 34 -1.09 -12.71 -25.81
N ASN A 35 -0.41 -11.70 -26.36
CA ASN A 35 0.98 -11.44 -26.04
C ASN A 35 1.04 -10.44 -24.89
N ASP A 36 1.51 -10.88 -23.73
CA ASP A 36 1.70 -10.09 -22.52
C ASP A 36 3.21 -9.91 -22.25
N PRO A 37 3.68 -8.69 -21.93
CA PRO A 37 5.11 -8.44 -21.75
C PRO A 37 5.72 -9.10 -20.51
N VAL A 38 4.90 -9.49 -19.52
CA VAL A 38 5.36 -10.10 -18.26
C VAL A 38 5.33 -11.63 -18.36
N HIS A 39 4.24 -12.18 -18.87
CA HIS A 39 4.00 -13.63 -18.90
C HIS A 39 4.22 -14.28 -20.27
N GLY A 40 4.52 -13.48 -21.31
CA GLY A 40 4.65 -13.95 -22.68
C GLY A 40 3.30 -14.29 -23.30
N HIS A 41 3.20 -15.44 -23.96
CA HIS A 41 1.98 -15.85 -24.65
C HIS A 41 0.97 -16.45 -23.67
N ILE A 42 -0.09 -15.70 -23.36
CA ILE A 42 -1.18 -16.11 -22.49
C ILE A 42 -2.31 -16.72 -23.33
N GLY A 43 -2.73 -17.94 -23.02
CA GLY A 43 -3.95 -18.53 -23.59
C GLY A 43 -5.16 -18.30 -22.69
N LEU A 44 -6.20 -17.64 -23.21
CA LEU A 44 -7.47 -17.46 -22.50
C LEU A 44 -8.58 -18.32 -23.11
N HIS A 45 -9.40 -18.91 -22.23
CA HIS A 45 -10.57 -19.69 -22.60
C HIS A 45 -11.62 -18.83 -23.33
N PRO A 46 -12.35 -19.35 -24.34
CA PRO A 46 -13.34 -18.55 -25.07
C PRO A 46 -14.41 -17.88 -24.20
N LEU A 47 -14.83 -18.52 -23.10
CA LEU A 47 -15.72 -17.89 -22.11
C LEU A 47 -15.11 -16.61 -21.52
N LEU A 48 -13.84 -16.67 -21.09
CA LEU A 48 -13.12 -15.51 -20.58
C LEU A 48 -12.98 -14.44 -21.66
N VAL A 49 -12.68 -14.83 -22.90
CA VAL A 49 -12.61 -13.89 -24.04
C VAL A 49 -13.94 -13.14 -24.22
N LYS A 50 -15.08 -13.85 -24.16
CA LYS A 50 -16.40 -13.20 -24.22
C LYS A 50 -16.63 -12.21 -23.08
N MET A 51 -16.11 -12.47 -21.89
CA MET A 51 -16.14 -11.51 -20.78
C MET A 51 -15.21 -10.32 -21.04
N THR A 52 -14.01 -10.56 -21.57
CA THR A 52 -13.08 -9.48 -21.92
C THR A 52 -13.63 -8.56 -23.00
N ASP A 53 -14.39 -9.10 -23.95
CA ASP A 53 -15.00 -8.37 -25.07
C ASP A 53 -16.32 -7.67 -24.66
N THR A 54 -16.43 -7.20 -23.41
CA THR A 54 -17.57 -6.41 -22.90
C THR A 54 -17.16 -4.99 -22.54
N PRO A 55 -18.06 -3.99 -22.61
CA PRO A 55 -17.75 -2.62 -22.20
C PRO A 55 -17.25 -2.51 -20.76
N GLN A 56 -17.81 -3.31 -19.84
CA GLN A 56 -17.46 -3.32 -18.43
C GLN A 56 -16.00 -3.73 -18.20
N PHE A 57 -15.51 -4.71 -18.96
CA PHE A 57 -14.11 -5.15 -18.88
C PHE A 57 -13.17 -4.26 -19.70
N GLN A 58 -13.57 -3.86 -20.92
CA GLN A 58 -12.76 -2.97 -21.78
C GLN A 58 -12.50 -1.62 -21.12
N ARG A 59 -13.40 -1.15 -20.25
CA ARG A 59 -13.21 0.02 -19.39
C ARG A 59 -11.87 0.00 -18.66
N LEU A 60 -11.39 -1.17 -18.21
CA LEU A 60 -10.14 -1.30 -17.46
C LEU A 60 -8.90 -0.86 -18.25
N ARG A 61 -9.01 -0.67 -19.58
CA ARG A 61 -7.94 -0.08 -20.42
C ARG A 61 -7.74 1.41 -20.16
N HIS A 62 -8.75 2.06 -19.58
CA HIS A 62 -8.76 3.48 -19.28
C HIS A 62 -8.53 3.76 -17.79
N LEU A 63 -8.05 2.75 -17.05
CA LEU A 63 -7.68 2.84 -15.65
C LEU A 63 -6.23 2.41 -15.48
N LYS A 64 -5.36 3.36 -15.13
CA LYS A 64 -3.95 3.09 -14.83
C LYS A 64 -3.86 2.23 -13.57
N GLN A 65 -3.05 1.17 -13.65
CA GLN A 65 -2.79 0.27 -12.52
C GLN A 65 -2.28 1.06 -11.32
N LEU A 66 -1.27 1.89 -11.57
CA LEU A 66 -0.62 2.74 -10.57
C LEU A 66 -1.20 4.15 -10.53
N GLY A 67 -2.47 4.32 -10.91
CA GLY A 67 -3.18 5.60 -10.82
C GLY A 67 -2.38 6.78 -11.39
N THR A 68 -1.95 7.71 -10.53
CA THR A 68 -1.24 8.94 -10.90
C THR A 68 0.28 8.78 -11.02
N LYS A 69 0.84 7.62 -10.62
CA LYS A 69 2.29 7.38 -10.56
C LYS A 69 2.99 7.56 -11.91
N TYR A 70 2.28 7.41 -13.03
CA TYR A 70 2.81 7.66 -14.38
C TYR A 70 3.33 9.10 -14.59
N LEU A 71 2.86 10.07 -13.79
CA LEU A 71 3.32 11.46 -13.81
C LEU A 71 4.72 11.65 -13.19
N ILE A 72 5.25 10.61 -12.54
CA ILE A 72 6.62 10.54 -12.00
C ILE A 72 7.42 9.47 -12.75
N TYR A 73 6.81 8.30 -12.92
CA TYR A 73 7.40 7.13 -13.55
C TYR A 73 6.84 7.00 -14.97
N PRO A 74 7.49 7.54 -16.01
CA PRO A 74 6.93 7.57 -17.36
C PRO A 74 6.69 6.18 -17.95
N GLY A 75 7.33 5.14 -17.42
CA GLY A 75 7.07 3.74 -17.78
C GLY A 75 5.79 3.16 -17.16
N ALA A 76 5.25 3.73 -16.08
CA ALA A 76 4.08 3.20 -15.35
C ALA A 76 2.73 3.45 -16.07
N THR A 77 2.66 3.15 -17.37
CA THR A 77 1.51 3.41 -18.23
C THR A 77 0.53 2.25 -18.29
N HIS A 78 0.87 1.10 -17.71
CA HIS A 78 0.05 -0.10 -17.75
C HIS A 78 -1.28 0.09 -17.01
N THR A 79 -2.25 -0.70 -17.42
CA THR A 79 -3.66 -0.55 -17.06
C THR A 79 -4.16 -1.79 -16.33
N ARG A 80 -5.20 -1.62 -15.52
CA ARG A 80 -5.90 -2.71 -14.83
C ARG A 80 -6.30 -3.85 -15.79
N PHE A 81 -6.61 -3.53 -17.05
CA PHE A 81 -6.95 -4.54 -18.08
C PHE A 81 -5.88 -5.63 -18.25
N ALA A 82 -4.61 -5.23 -18.40
CA ALA A 82 -3.52 -6.18 -18.65
C ALA A 82 -3.22 -6.99 -17.39
N HIS A 83 -3.27 -6.33 -16.23
CA HIS A 83 -3.15 -6.96 -14.93
C HIS A 83 -4.23 -8.03 -14.71
N SER A 84 -5.52 -7.71 -14.91
CA SER A 84 -6.62 -8.68 -14.75
C SER A 84 -6.50 -9.90 -15.67
N ILE A 85 -5.98 -9.74 -16.89
CA ILE A 85 -5.66 -10.88 -17.78
C ILE A 85 -4.53 -11.75 -17.19
N GLY A 86 -3.48 -11.11 -16.68
CA GLY A 86 -2.36 -11.81 -16.04
C GLY A 86 -2.78 -12.55 -14.77
N VAL A 87 -3.63 -11.97 -13.94
CA VAL A 87 -4.20 -12.63 -12.75
C VAL A 87 -5.06 -13.84 -13.14
N ALA A 88 -5.93 -13.72 -14.14
CA ALA A 88 -6.72 -14.84 -14.65
C ALA A 88 -5.84 -15.99 -15.18
N TYR A 89 -4.74 -15.64 -15.84
CA TYR A 89 -3.74 -16.61 -16.31
C TYR A 89 -3.06 -17.33 -15.15
N LEU A 90 -2.50 -16.60 -14.19
CA LEU A 90 -1.82 -17.18 -13.03
C LEU A 90 -2.75 -18.00 -12.14
N ALA A 91 -4.00 -17.56 -11.97
CA ALA A 91 -5.04 -18.32 -11.27
C ALA A 91 -5.27 -19.68 -11.94
N GLY A 92 -5.39 -19.70 -13.28
CA GLY A 92 -5.48 -20.94 -14.06
C GLY A 92 -4.23 -21.80 -13.94
N CYS A 93 -3.03 -21.23 -14.01
CA CYS A 93 -1.78 -21.97 -13.85
C CYS A 93 -1.67 -22.64 -12.47
N LEU A 94 -2.06 -21.95 -11.40
CA LEU A 94 -2.03 -22.51 -10.05
C LEU A 94 -3.04 -23.65 -9.90
N VAL A 95 -4.29 -23.47 -10.33
CA VAL A 95 -5.30 -24.54 -10.27
C VAL A 95 -4.86 -25.76 -11.10
N LYS A 96 -4.34 -25.53 -12.31
CA LYS A 96 -3.81 -26.60 -13.17
C LYS A 96 -2.68 -27.37 -12.48
N SER A 97 -1.72 -26.66 -11.89
CA SER A 97 -0.61 -27.27 -11.14
C SER A 97 -1.12 -28.12 -9.97
N LEU A 98 -2.09 -27.62 -9.20
CA LEU A 98 -2.67 -28.36 -8.08
C LEU A 98 -3.43 -29.61 -8.56
N HIS A 99 -4.20 -29.51 -9.64
CA HIS A 99 -4.94 -30.63 -10.23
C HIS A 99 -4.02 -31.73 -10.74
N GLU A 100 -2.97 -31.36 -11.49
CA GLU A 100 -2.02 -32.30 -12.08
C GLU A 100 -1.17 -33.00 -10.99
N ASN A 101 -0.79 -32.26 -9.95
CA ASN A 101 0.01 -32.81 -8.86
C ASN A 101 -0.81 -33.61 -7.83
N GLN A 102 -2.11 -33.34 -7.72
CA GLN A 102 -3.01 -33.96 -6.75
C GLN A 102 -4.42 -34.22 -7.32
N PRO A 103 -4.58 -35.25 -8.18
CA PRO A 103 -5.87 -35.63 -8.72
C PRO A 103 -6.92 -35.94 -7.64
N GLU A 104 -6.50 -36.35 -6.44
CA GLU A 104 -7.37 -36.61 -5.29
C GLU A 104 -8.15 -35.38 -4.78
N LEU A 105 -7.74 -34.17 -5.17
CA LEU A 105 -8.47 -32.92 -4.87
C LEU A 105 -9.77 -32.78 -5.67
N ASN A 106 -9.98 -33.65 -6.67
CA ASN A 106 -11.17 -33.71 -7.52
C ASN A 106 -11.53 -32.35 -8.14
N ILE A 107 -10.53 -31.55 -8.54
CA ILE A 107 -10.74 -30.23 -9.13
C ILE A 107 -11.51 -30.39 -10.45
N THR A 108 -12.67 -29.73 -10.53
CA THR A 108 -13.55 -29.85 -11.70
C THR A 108 -13.23 -28.77 -12.75
N LYS A 109 -13.79 -28.93 -13.95
CA LYS A 109 -13.70 -27.88 -14.98
C LYS A 109 -14.42 -26.60 -14.55
N GLN A 110 -15.53 -26.75 -13.82
CA GLN A 110 -16.25 -25.63 -13.22
C GLN A 110 -15.38 -24.89 -12.20
N ASP A 111 -14.70 -25.62 -11.30
CA ASP A 111 -13.76 -25.01 -10.34
C ASP A 111 -12.68 -24.20 -11.07
N PHE A 112 -12.08 -24.79 -12.10
CA PHE A 112 -11.05 -24.16 -12.91
C PHE A 112 -11.55 -22.86 -13.57
N LEU A 113 -12.70 -22.89 -14.26
CA LEU A 113 -13.26 -21.70 -14.89
C LEU A 113 -13.68 -20.64 -13.86
N CYS A 114 -14.30 -21.03 -12.74
CA CYS A 114 -14.72 -20.08 -11.71
C CYS A 114 -13.53 -19.32 -11.12
N VAL A 115 -12.44 -20.02 -10.82
CA VAL A 115 -11.22 -19.38 -10.30
C VAL A 115 -10.60 -18.44 -11.34
N GLN A 116 -10.56 -18.82 -12.62
CA GLN A 116 -10.10 -17.92 -13.68
C GLN A 116 -11.02 -16.71 -13.88
N ILE A 117 -12.34 -16.89 -13.82
CA ILE A 117 -13.32 -15.79 -13.93
C ILE A 117 -13.17 -14.84 -12.75
N ALA A 118 -13.02 -15.35 -11.52
CA ALA A 118 -12.75 -14.53 -10.35
C ALA A 118 -11.45 -13.75 -10.49
N GLY A 119 -10.35 -14.40 -10.91
CA GLY A 119 -9.08 -13.73 -11.20
C GLY A 119 -9.20 -12.66 -12.29
N LEU A 120 -10.02 -12.89 -13.32
CA LEU A 120 -10.30 -11.91 -14.37
C LEU A 120 -11.11 -10.72 -13.81
N CYS A 121 -12.08 -10.97 -12.94
CA CYS A 121 -13.09 -9.99 -12.55
C CYS A 121 -12.80 -9.26 -11.22
N HIS A 122 -11.75 -9.65 -10.49
CA HIS A 122 -11.48 -9.14 -9.13
C HIS A 122 -11.30 -7.61 -9.07
N ASP A 123 -10.87 -7.02 -10.18
CA ASP A 123 -10.51 -5.60 -10.31
C ASP A 123 -11.53 -4.74 -11.09
N LEU A 124 -12.68 -5.31 -11.47
CA LEU A 124 -13.72 -4.61 -12.24
C LEU A 124 -14.27 -3.35 -11.52
N GLY A 125 -14.18 -3.34 -10.20
CA GLY A 125 -14.73 -2.33 -9.30
C GLY A 125 -13.84 -1.11 -9.06
N HIS A 126 -12.61 -1.09 -9.59
CA HIS A 126 -11.75 0.08 -9.43
C HIS A 126 -12.29 1.31 -10.15
N GLY A 127 -12.20 2.48 -9.51
CA GLY A 127 -12.49 3.78 -10.12
C GLY A 127 -11.28 4.46 -10.76
N PRO A 128 -11.44 5.71 -11.23
CA PRO A 128 -10.36 6.54 -11.75
C PRO A 128 -9.18 6.56 -10.80
N PHE A 129 -7.96 6.44 -11.32
CA PHE A 129 -6.73 6.43 -10.52
C PHE A 129 -6.65 5.31 -9.46
N SER A 130 -7.43 4.24 -9.64
CA SER A 130 -7.40 3.03 -8.80
C SER A 130 -7.58 3.33 -7.30
N HIS A 131 -6.56 3.07 -6.47
CA HIS A 131 -6.67 3.21 -5.01
C HIS A 131 -6.89 4.65 -4.54
N LEU A 132 -6.50 5.66 -5.33
CA LEU A 132 -6.77 7.05 -4.98
C LEU A 132 -8.27 7.29 -4.78
N PHE A 133 -9.06 6.75 -5.70
CA PHE A 133 -10.50 6.93 -5.73
C PHE A 133 -11.18 6.18 -4.59
N ASP A 134 -10.77 4.93 -4.30
CA ASP A 134 -11.30 4.17 -3.16
C ASP A 134 -11.15 4.95 -1.84
N GLY A 135 -10.03 5.69 -1.69
CA GLY A 135 -9.77 6.54 -0.53
C GLY A 135 -10.78 7.67 -0.35
N MET A 136 -11.34 8.21 -1.43
CA MET A 136 -12.26 9.36 -1.37
C MET A 136 -13.61 9.06 -0.70
N PHE A 137 -13.99 7.77 -0.59
CA PHE A 137 -15.29 7.33 -0.08
C PHE A 137 -15.34 7.17 1.42
N ILE A 138 -14.21 7.34 2.11
CA ILE A 138 -14.16 7.15 3.55
C ILE A 138 -14.48 8.49 4.23
N PRO A 139 -15.50 8.59 5.11
CA PRO A 139 -16.02 9.85 5.67
C PRO A 139 -14.99 10.73 6.40
N ASP A 140 -13.80 10.20 6.67
CA ASP A 140 -12.76 10.78 7.50
C ASP A 140 -11.51 11.24 6.72
N VAL A 141 -11.54 11.20 5.38
CA VAL A 141 -10.48 11.78 4.54
C VAL A 141 -10.61 13.30 4.54
N ARG A 142 -10.14 13.89 5.64
CA ARG A 142 -9.70 15.29 5.70
C ARG A 142 -8.24 15.35 5.24
N PRO A 143 -7.79 16.45 4.62
CA PRO A 143 -6.36 16.72 4.44
C PRO A 143 -5.72 16.72 5.83
N GLY A 144 -4.96 15.67 6.17
CA GLY A 144 -4.63 15.47 7.59
C GLY A 144 -4.37 14.08 8.11
N LYS A 145 -4.91 13.02 7.49
CA LYS A 145 -4.78 11.64 8.01
C LYS A 145 -4.00 10.78 7.02
N CYS A 146 -2.96 10.12 7.56
CA CYS A 146 -2.08 9.17 6.90
C CYS A 146 -2.89 8.12 6.10
N LEU A 147 -2.65 8.03 4.78
CA LEU A 147 -3.24 7.02 3.88
C LEU A 147 -2.97 5.57 4.35
N GLY A 148 -1.97 5.35 5.20
CA GLY A 148 -1.55 4.02 5.65
C GLY A 148 -2.57 3.27 6.53
N PHE A 149 -3.45 3.97 7.26
CA PHE A 149 -4.37 3.32 8.22
C PHE A 149 -5.72 2.87 7.61
N LEU A 150 -5.96 3.18 6.33
CA LEU A 150 -7.26 2.98 5.66
C LEU A 150 -7.27 1.84 4.64
N SER A 151 -6.17 1.11 4.43
CA SER A 151 -6.03 0.14 3.34
C SER A 151 -7.09 -0.99 3.37
N SER A 152 -7.46 -1.46 4.57
CA SER A 152 -8.43 -2.56 4.71
C SER A 152 -9.86 -2.13 4.36
N LEU A 153 -10.29 -0.93 4.77
CA LEU A 153 -11.62 -0.40 4.43
C LEU A 153 -11.69 0.07 2.96
N MET A 154 -10.58 0.59 2.42
CA MET A 154 -10.42 0.91 0.98
C MET A 154 -10.51 -0.35 0.11
N LEU A 155 -9.90 -1.47 0.53
CA LEU A 155 -9.99 -2.74 -0.20
C LEU A 155 -11.44 -3.25 -0.34
N MET A 156 -12.22 -3.13 0.73
CA MET A 156 -13.61 -3.61 0.74
C MET A 156 -14.52 -2.87 -0.25
N PHE A 157 -14.17 -1.65 -0.68
CA PHE A 157 -15.00 -0.88 -1.61
C PHE A 157 -14.90 -1.42 -3.03
N HIS A 158 -13.69 -1.50 -3.60
CA HIS A 158 -13.54 -2.00 -4.96
C HIS A 158 -13.87 -3.48 -5.06
N GLU A 159 -13.61 -4.30 -4.03
CA GLU A 159 -14.01 -5.72 -4.01
C GLU A 159 -15.54 -5.89 -4.17
N LYS A 160 -16.32 -5.09 -3.43
CA LYS A 160 -17.79 -5.09 -3.55
C LYS A 160 -18.25 -4.52 -4.89
N ALA A 161 -17.63 -3.43 -5.34
CA ALA A 161 -17.93 -2.84 -6.65
C ALA A 161 -17.58 -3.80 -7.80
N SER A 162 -16.54 -4.63 -7.66
CA SER A 162 -16.15 -5.66 -8.63
C SER A 162 -17.23 -6.72 -8.77
N VAL A 163 -17.82 -7.18 -7.65
CA VAL A 163 -18.97 -8.09 -7.67
C VAL A 163 -20.19 -7.44 -8.34
N GLN A 164 -20.51 -6.19 -8.00
CA GLN A 164 -21.62 -5.47 -8.64
C GLN A 164 -21.41 -5.26 -10.14
N MET A 165 -20.18 -4.92 -10.56
CA MET A 165 -19.80 -4.76 -11.95
C MET A 165 -19.83 -6.11 -12.69
N PHE A 166 -19.40 -7.20 -12.04
CA PHE A 166 -19.51 -8.56 -12.58
C PHE A 166 -20.98 -8.94 -12.86
N HIS A 167 -21.91 -8.67 -11.94
CA HIS A 167 -23.34 -8.85 -12.19
C HIS A 167 -23.87 -7.99 -13.35
N CYS A 168 -23.46 -6.72 -13.40
CA CYS A 168 -23.84 -5.81 -14.48
C CYS A 168 -23.38 -6.35 -15.84
N MET A 169 -22.09 -6.72 -15.94
CA MET A 169 -21.47 -7.32 -17.12
C MET A 169 -22.21 -8.60 -17.54
N ARG A 170 -22.50 -9.50 -16.58
CA ARG A 170 -23.18 -10.76 -16.83
C ARG A 170 -24.57 -10.58 -17.40
N LYS A 171 -25.41 -9.76 -16.74
CA LYS A 171 -26.81 -9.51 -17.12
C LYS A 171 -26.90 -8.73 -18.44
N LYS A 172 -26.06 -7.73 -18.66
CA LYS A 172 -26.13 -6.85 -19.85
C LYS A 172 -25.71 -7.54 -21.14
N ASN A 173 -24.73 -8.44 -21.06
CA ASN A 173 -24.12 -9.07 -22.23
C ASN A 173 -24.64 -10.49 -22.46
N GLY A 174 -25.68 -10.92 -21.72
CA GLY A 174 -26.27 -12.26 -21.87
C GLY A 174 -25.31 -13.41 -21.52
N LEU A 175 -24.31 -13.16 -20.68
CA LEU A 175 -23.24 -14.12 -20.38
C LEU A 175 -23.76 -15.35 -19.63
N ASP A 176 -24.89 -15.27 -18.95
CA ASP A 176 -25.54 -16.42 -18.28
C ASP A 176 -25.76 -17.61 -19.21
N LYS A 177 -26.23 -17.33 -20.43
CA LYS A 177 -26.46 -18.37 -21.44
C LYS A 177 -25.14 -18.99 -21.86
N VAL A 178 -24.10 -18.16 -22.01
CA VAL A 178 -22.76 -18.62 -22.40
C VAL A 178 -22.13 -19.46 -21.29
N MET A 179 -22.20 -19.01 -20.04
CA MET A 179 -21.72 -19.75 -18.87
C MET A 179 -22.40 -21.12 -18.73
N LYS A 180 -23.72 -21.18 -18.91
CA LYS A 180 -24.48 -22.45 -18.94
C LYS A 180 -24.04 -23.38 -20.07
N ASN A 181 -23.73 -22.84 -21.26
CA ASN A 181 -23.22 -23.64 -22.38
C ASN A 181 -21.85 -24.28 -22.07
N TYR A 182 -21.08 -23.71 -21.15
CA TYR A 182 -19.83 -24.29 -20.62
C TYR A 182 -20.04 -25.06 -19.31
N GLU A 183 -21.27 -25.51 -19.04
CA GLU A 183 -21.62 -26.38 -17.91
C GLU A 183 -21.43 -25.76 -16.51
N LEU A 184 -21.39 -24.42 -16.41
CA LEU A 184 -21.43 -23.74 -15.11
C LEU A 184 -22.85 -23.78 -14.52
N ASN A 185 -22.93 -24.11 -13.23
CA ASN A 185 -24.13 -24.03 -12.43
C ASN A 185 -24.26 -22.62 -11.85
N LEU A 186 -25.09 -21.77 -12.46
CA LEU A 186 -25.19 -20.36 -12.08
C LEU A 186 -25.60 -20.13 -10.61
N ASP A 187 -26.34 -21.03 -9.98
CA ASP A 187 -26.79 -20.83 -8.60
C ASP A 187 -25.63 -20.98 -7.60
N GLU A 188 -24.68 -21.86 -7.89
CA GLU A 188 -23.53 -22.16 -7.04
C GLU A 188 -22.26 -21.40 -7.49
N ASP A 189 -21.98 -21.42 -8.79
CA ASP A 189 -20.73 -20.90 -9.36
C ASP A 189 -20.65 -19.37 -9.31
N ILE A 190 -21.77 -18.67 -9.43
CA ILE A 190 -21.80 -17.22 -9.27
C ILE A 190 -21.44 -16.85 -7.83
N VAL A 191 -22.05 -17.52 -6.84
CA VAL A 191 -21.76 -17.31 -5.41
C VAL A 191 -20.29 -17.62 -5.13
N PHE A 192 -19.75 -18.69 -5.71
CA PHE A 192 -18.34 -19.02 -5.57
C PHE A 192 -17.42 -17.93 -6.14
N ILE A 193 -17.68 -17.44 -7.34
CA ILE A 193 -16.90 -16.34 -7.96
C ILE A 193 -16.94 -15.08 -7.09
N GLU A 194 -18.10 -14.71 -6.54
CA GLU A 194 -18.25 -13.57 -5.65
C GLU A 194 -17.41 -13.70 -4.38
N GLU A 195 -17.46 -14.87 -3.74
CA GLU A 195 -16.70 -15.16 -2.53
C GLU A 195 -15.18 -15.17 -2.77
N LEU A 196 -14.73 -15.58 -3.98
CA LEU A 196 -13.33 -15.50 -4.38
C LEU A 196 -12.85 -14.05 -4.58
N ILE A 197 -13.73 -13.16 -5.07
CA ILE A 197 -13.40 -11.74 -5.31
C ILE A 197 -13.37 -10.96 -3.99
N GLN A 198 -14.39 -11.11 -3.14
CA GLN A 198 -14.49 -10.36 -1.88
C GLN A 198 -13.55 -10.89 -0.79
N ALA A 199 -13.04 -12.11 -0.99
CA ALA A 199 -12.23 -12.85 -0.05
C ALA A 199 -12.92 -13.12 1.30
N ARG A 200 -12.55 -14.22 1.96
CA ARG A 200 -13.20 -14.62 3.22
C ARG A 200 -12.42 -14.13 4.44
N THR A 201 -13.08 -13.39 5.32
CA THR A 201 -12.64 -13.19 6.71
C THR A 201 -13.31 -14.25 7.60
N SER A 202 -12.63 -15.36 7.87
CA SER A 202 -13.16 -16.35 8.83
C SER A 202 -12.80 -15.92 10.24
N SER A 203 -13.75 -15.36 11.02
CA SER A 203 -13.52 -14.97 12.42
C SER A 203 -13.70 -16.13 13.40
N ASP A 204 -14.55 -17.11 13.08
CA ASP A 204 -15.07 -18.05 14.09
C ASP A 204 -14.67 -19.52 13.86
N GLY A 205 -13.74 -19.78 12.93
CA GLY A 205 -13.28 -21.15 12.64
C GLY A 205 -14.37 -22.11 12.10
N LYS A 206 -15.53 -21.61 11.66
CA LYS A 206 -16.58 -22.41 11.00
C LYS A 206 -16.57 -22.19 9.49
N TRP A 207 -16.87 -23.23 8.73
CA TRP A 207 -17.08 -23.10 7.28
C TRP A 207 -18.40 -22.38 7.01
N THR A 208 -18.33 -21.23 6.36
CA THR A 208 -19.49 -20.35 6.06
C THR A 208 -19.67 -20.09 4.58
N ALA A 209 -18.75 -20.55 3.73
CA ALA A 209 -18.87 -20.38 2.30
C ALA A 209 -20.00 -21.25 1.74
N LYS A 210 -20.71 -20.68 0.78
CA LYS A 210 -21.85 -21.29 0.11
C LYS A 210 -21.48 -21.77 -1.29
N GLY A 211 -20.49 -21.13 -1.93
CA GLY A 211 -20.11 -21.44 -3.30
C GLY A 211 -19.43 -22.80 -3.46
N ARG A 212 -18.68 -23.27 -2.45
CA ARG A 212 -18.08 -24.60 -2.40
C ARG A 212 -18.05 -25.15 -0.98
N ALA A 213 -17.93 -26.47 -0.86
CA ALA A 213 -17.76 -27.15 0.42
C ALA A 213 -16.33 -27.02 0.98
N GLU A 214 -16.16 -27.30 2.27
CA GLU A 214 -14.90 -27.12 3.01
C GLU A 214 -13.74 -27.96 2.46
N ASN A 215 -14.00 -29.09 1.80
CA ASN A 215 -12.96 -29.87 1.13
C ASN A 215 -12.27 -29.11 -0.03
N LYS A 216 -12.88 -28.03 -0.52
CA LYS A 216 -12.36 -27.14 -1.57
C LYS A 216 -11.83 -25.81 -1.02
N SER A 217 -11.59 -25.73 0.29
CA SER A 217 -11.16 -24.49 0.95
C SER A 217 -9.92 -23.82 0.33
N PHE A 218 -8.98 -24.62 -0.16
CA PHE A 218 -7.76 -24.14 -0.81
C PHE A 218 -8.01 -23.28 -2.07
N LEU A 219 -9.15 -23.42 -2.75
CA LEU A 219 -9.46 -22.58 -3.92
C LEU A 219 -9.68 -21.11 -3.55
N TYR A 220 -10.13 -20.85 -2.31
CA TYR A 220 -10.33 -19.50 -1.78
C TYR A 220 -9.03 -18.77 -1.44
N GLU A 221 -7.89 -19.44 -1.56
CA GLU A 221 -6.56 -18.88 -1.30
C GLU A 221 -5.86 -18.44 -2.59
N ILE A 222 -6.50 -18.60 -3.76
CA ILE A 222 -5.86 -18.39 -5.06
C ILE A 222 -5.94 -16.94 -5.53
N VAL A 223 -7.14 -16.34 -5.51
CA VAL A 223 -7.39 -15.00 -6.09
C VAL A 223 -7.15 -13.90 -5.07
N ALA A 224 -7.76 -14.00 -3.89
CA ALA A 224 -7.62 -13.02 -2.82
C ALA A 224 -7.51 -13.73 -1.47
N ASN A 225 -6.28 -13.81 -0.95
CA ASN A 225 -5.97 -14.61 0.24
C ASN A 225 -5.81 -13.72 1.48
N LYS A 226 -6.86 -13.62 2.31
CA LYS A 226 -6.80 -12.83 3.56
C LYS A 226 -6.13 -13.56 4.73
N LEU A 227 -5.83 -14.86 4.60
CA LEU A 227 -5.18 -15.63 5.67
C LEU A 227 -3.72 -15.21 5.84
N ASN A 228 -2.99 -15.16 4.74
CA ASN A 228 -1.56 -14.84 4.73
C ASN A 228 -1.14 -13.82 3.67
N GLY A 229 -2.06 -13.37 2.80
CA GLY A 229 -1.74 -12.40 1.77
C GLY A 229 -0.89 -12.95 0.63
N ILE A 230 -0.86 -14.27 0.40
CA ILE A 230 -0.22 -14.88 -0.77
C ILE A 230 -1.29 -15.33 -1.75
N ASP A 231 -1.39 -14.64 -2.88
CA ASP A 231 -2.34 -14.92 -3.96
C ASP A 231 -1.77 -14.49 -5.33
N VAL A 232 -2.44 -14.90 -6.40
CA VAL A 232 -1.99 -14.68 -7.77
C VAL A 232 -2.14 -13.24 -8.26
N ASP A 233 -2.99 -12.44 -7.59
CA ASP A 233 -3.05 -10.98 -7.78
C ASP A 233 -1.67 -10.35 -7.52
N LYS A 234 -1.07 -10.68 -6.37
CA LYS A 234 0.27 -10.21 -5.99
C LYS A 234 1.35 -10.68 -6.93
N TRP A 235 1.25 -11.93 -7.37
CA TRP A 235 2.25 -12.49 -8.27
C TRP A 235 2.30 -11.71 -9.60
N ASP A 236 1.13 -11.32 -10.11
CA ASP A 236 1.06 -10.48 -11.30
C ASP A 236 1.56 -9.06 -11.02
N TYR A 237 0.97 -8.33 -10.06
CA TYR A 237 1.29 -6.91 -9.91
C TYR A 237 2.75 -6.70 -9.48
N LEU A 238 3.33 -7.57 -8.63
CA LEU A 238 4.75 -7.44 -8.26
C LEU A 238 5.64 -7.55 -9.50
N SER A 239 5.39 -8.56 -10.35
CA SER A 239 6.16 -8.78 -11.57
C SER A 239 5.95 -7.65 -12.59
N ARG A 240 4.69 -7.23 -12.75
CA ARG A 240 4.27 -6.23 -13.74
C ARG A 240 4.70 -4.82 -13.35
N ASP A 241 4.46 -4.42 -12.12
CA ASP A 241 4.82 -3.09 -11.64
C ASP A 241 6.33 -2.91 -11.65
N CYS A 242 7.10 -3.91 -11.19
CA CYS A 242 8.57 -3.92 -11.33
C CYS A 242 9.01 -3.72 -12.79
N HIS A 243 8.40 -4.44 -13.74
CA HIS A 243 8.71 -4.32 -15.16
C HIS A 243 8.47 -2.90 -15.69
N TYR A 244 7.32 -2.30 -15.41
CA TYR A 244 6.95 -0.98 -15.93
C TYR A 244 7.59 0.19 -15.15
N LEU A 245 7.96 -0.01 -13.88
CA LEU A 245 8.69 0.97 -13.07
C LEU A 245 10.20 0.93 -13.30
N GLY A 246 10.73 -0.14 -13.90
CA GLY A 246 12.17 -0.35 -14.02
C GLY A 246 12.84 -0.73 -12.70
N ILE A 247 12.08 -1.29 -11.75
CA ILE A 247 12.56 -1.75 -10.45
C ILE A 247 12.79 -3.26 -10.55
N PRO A 248 13.96 -3.80 -10.15
CA PRO A 248 14.19 -5.24 -10.14
C PRO A 248 13.16 -5.99 -9.28
N ASN A 249 12.57 -7.05 -9.83
CA ASN A 249 11.69 -7.95 -9.07
C ASN A 249 12.53 -9.02 -8.38
N GLY A 250 12.55 -9.03 -7.05
CA GLY A 250 13.23 -10.06 -6.24
C GLY A 250 12.45 -11.37 -6.12
N PHE A 251 11.16 -11.37 -6.46
CA PHE A 251 10.25 -12.49 -6.25
C PHE A 251 10.03 -13.33 -7.52
N ASP A 252 10.29 -14.64 -7.41
CA ASP A 252 10.00 -15.61 -8.47
C ASP A 252 8.67 -16.35 -8.20
N HIS A 253 7.61 -15.84 -8.81
CA HIS A 253 6.28 -16.45 -8.71
C HIS A 253 6.21 -17.84 -9.37
N GLN A 254 7.00 -18.13 -10.41
CA GLN A 254 6.99 -19.43 -11.09
C GLN A 254 7.58 -20.52 -10.18
N ARG A 255 8.65 -20.19 -9.45
CA ARG A 255 9.23 -21.07 -8.44
C ARG A 255 8.25 -21.34 -7.30
N LEU A 256 7.53 -20.32 -6.83
CA LEU A 256 6.53 -20.49 -5.77
C LEU A 256 5.36 -21.36 -6.25
N LEU A 257 4.82 -21.09 -7.44
CA LEU A 257 3.72 -21.82 -8.08
C LEU A 257 4.04 -23.31 -8.21
N LYS A 258 5.23 -23.67 -8.73
CA LYS A 258 5.67 -25.07 -8.87
C LYS A 258 5.87 -25.79 -7.54
N SER A 259 6.01 -25.04 -6.44
CA SER A 259 6.20 -25.60 -5.11
C SER A 259 4.90 -25.84 -4.37
N ALA A 260 3.78 -25.29 -4.85
CA ALA A 260 2.47 -25.33 -4.19
C ALA A 260 1.90 -26.76 -4.14
N ARG A 261 1.32 -27.12 -3.00
CA ARG A 261 0.61 -28.37 -2.75
C ARG A 261 -0.50 -28.13 -1.73
N VAL A 262 -1.59 -28.88 -1.77
CA VAL A 262 -2.66 -28.84 -0.77
C VAL A 262 -2.40 -29.87 0.33
N CYS A 263 -2.38 -29.41 1.58
CA CYS A 263 -2.29 -30.25 2.77
C CYS A 263 -3.44 -29.94 3.73
N LYS A 264 -3.73 -30.87 4.64
CA LYS A 264 -4.78 -30.69 5.65
C LYS A 264 -4.21 -30.05 6.91
N VAL A 265 -4.80 -28.95 7.36
CA VAL A 265 -4.48 -28.25 8.62
C VAL A 265 -5.77 -27.99 9.37
N ASP A 266 -5.84 -28.39 10.64
CA ASP A 266 -7.01 -28.19 11.51
C ASP A 266 -8.35 -28.59 10.86
N GLY A 267 -8.32 -29.70 10.11
CA GLY A 267 -9.50 -30.23 9.42
C GLY A 267 -9.76 -29.67 8.01
N ARG A 268 -9.07 -28.59 7.59
CA ARG A 268 -9.27 -27.91 6.30
C ARG A 268 -8.11 -28.09 5.33
N ASN A 269 -8.40 -27.95 4.04
CA ASN A 269 -7.39 -28.03 2.99
C ASN A 269 -6.79 -26.64 2.72
N HIS A 270 -5.48 -26.51 2.85
CA HIS A 270 -4.75 -25.25 2.68
C HIS A 270 -3.66 -25.40 1.62
N ILE A 271 -3.41 -24.34 0.85
CA ILE A 271 -2.24 -24.24 -0.02
C ILE A 271 -1.01 -24.11 0.87
N CYS A 272 -0.10 -25.05 0.70
CA CYS A 272 1.18 -25.14 1.36
C CYS A 272 2.31 -25.04 0.34
N PHE A 273 3.42 -24.43 0.73
CA PHE A 273 4.59 -24.30 -0.13
C PHE A 273 5.73 -25.19 0.34
N ARG A 274 6.72 -25.38 -0.53
CA ARG A 274 7.88 -26.18 -0.16
C ARG A 274 8.75 -25.44 0.86
N ASP A 275 9.16 -26.11 1.93
CA ASP A 275 10.08 -25.55 2.94
C ASP A 275 11.27 -24.75 2.37
N LYS A 276 11.92 -25.26 1.32
CA LYS A 276 13.05 -24.62 0.63
C LYS A 276 12.74 -23.32 -0.13
N VAL A 277 11.47 -22.88 -0.16
CA VAL A 277 11.06 -21.62 -0.80
C VAL A 277 10.61 -20.56 0.20
N ALA A 278 10.88 -20.77 1.50
CA ALA A 278 10.61 -19.78 2.53
C ALA A 278 11.31 -18.44 2.28
N ASP A 279 12.55 -18.49 1.75
CA ASP A 279 13.31 -17.33 1.27
C ASP A 279 12.53 -16.55 0.19
N ASN A 280 12.05 -17.23 -0.84
CA ASN A 280 11.28 -16.63 -1.92
C ASN A 280 9.96 -16.02 -1.44
N VAL A 281 9.34 -16.58 -0.39
CA VAL A 281 8.17 -15.95 0.25
C VAL A 281 8.56 -14.66 0.94
N TYR A 282 9.69 -14.60 1.65
CA TYR A 282 10.20 -13.33 2.19
C TYR A 282 10.51 -12.32 1.09
N ASP A 283 11.12 -12.76 -0.02
CA ASP A 283 11.44 -11.90 -1.16
C ASP A 283 10.17 -11.29 -1.78
N MET A 284 9.03 -12.00 -1.75
CA MET A 284 7.72 -11.45 -2.15
C MET A 284 7.33 -10.23 -1.33
N PHE A 285 7.37 -10.35 0.00
CA PHE A 285 7.00 -9.25 0.90
C PHE A 285 8.04 -8.14 0.91
N HIS A 286 9.32 -8.47 0.75
CA HIS A 286 10.40 -7.49 0.61
C HIS A 286 10.27 -6.70 -0.69
N THR A 287 10.00 -7.36 -1.82
CA THR A 287 9.73 -6.70 -3.11
C THR A 287 8.52 -5.77 -3.00
N ARG A 288 7.46 -6.22 -2.34
CA ARG A 288 6.30 -5.36 -2.04
C ARG A 288 6.72 -4.12 -1.25
N TYR A 289 7.48 -4.28 -0.17
CA TYR A 289 8.00 -3.16 0.60
C TYR A 289 8.81 -2.17 -0.26
N ILE A 290 9.69 -2.67 -1.14
CA ILE A 290 10.46 -1.84 -2.07
C ILE A 290 9.54 -1.02 -2.98
N LEU A 291 8.50 -1.65 -3.56
CA LEU A 291 7.55 -0.94 -4.42
C LEU A 291 6.78 0.14 -3.66
N TYR A 292 6.39 -0.11 -2.41
CA TYR A 292 5.77 0.91 -1.58
C TYR A 292 6.71 2.08 -1.30
N SER A 293 7.93 1.77 -0.85
CA SER A 293 8.93 2.77 -0.46
C SER A 293 9.38 3.64 -1.65
N GLN A 294 9.63 3.01 -2.81
CA GLN A 294 10.18 3.72 -3.97
C GLN A 294 9.09 4.32 -4.85
N ALA A 295 7.98 3.62 -5.10
CA ALA A 295 7.02 4.01 -6.13
C ALA A 295 5.64 4.41 -5.57
N TYR A 296 4.98 3.53 -4.82
CA TYR A 296 3.57 3.76 -4.46
C TYR A 296 3.39 4.93 -3.49
N GLU A 297 4.30 5.08 -2.53
CA GLU A 297 4.35 6.19 -1.56
C GLU A 297 5.45 7.19 -1.93
N HIS A 298 5.68 7.43 -3.22
CA HIS A 298 6.68 8.39 -3.64
C HIS A 298 6.25 9.83 -3.28
N LYS A 299 7.16 10.61 -2.67
CA LYS A 299 6.88 11.94 -2.12
C LYS A 299 6.13 12.91 -3.04
N ILE A 300 6.48 12.94 -4.33
CA ILE A 300 5.80 13.83 -5.29
C ILE A 300 4.45 13.25 -5.72
N VAL A 301 4.30 11.91 -5.75
CA VAL A 301 3.03 11.28 -6.10
C VAL A 301 1.96 11.63 -5.07
N ASN A 302 2.29 11.52 -3.78
CA ASN A 302 1.34 11.80 -2.70
C ASN A 302 0.80 13.24 -2.79
N ILE A 303 1.65 14.22 -3.15
CA ILE A 303 1.26 15.62 -3.38
C ILE A 303 0.31 15.76 -4.59
N ILE A 304 0.61 15.06 -5.69
CA ILE A 304 -0.23 15.06 -6.90
C ILE A 304 -1.61 14.46 -6.58
N GLU A 305 -1.61 13.37 -5.83
CA GLU A 305 -2.82 12.67 -5.41
C GLU A 305 -3.71 13.53 -4.53
N GLU A 306 -3.15 14.28 -3.58
CA GLU A 306 -3.88 15.26 -2.78
C GLU A 306 -4.55 16.33 -3.66
N LYS A 307 -3.82 16.92 -4.62
CA LYS A 307 -4.37 17.91 -5.55
C LYS A 307 -5.49 17.34 -6.43
N ILE A 308 -5.36 16.09 -6.87
CA ILE A 308 -6.39 15.41 -7.68
C ILE A 308 -7.63 15.12 -6.83
N ILE A 309 -7.47 14.67 -5.58
CA ILE A 309 -8.59 14.48 -4.66
C ILE A 309 -9.35 15.80 -4.47
N ASP A 310 -8.64 16.90 -4.20
CA ASP A 310 -9.26 18.22 -4.03
C ASP A 310 -10.06 18.63 -5.27
N ALA A 311 -9.48 18.48 -6.47
CA ALA A 311 -10.17 18.78 -7.72
C ALA A 311 -11.42 17.91 -7.93
N LEU A 312 -11.34 16.62 -7.63
CA LEU A 312 -12.49 15.70 -7.73
C LEU A 312 -13.58 16.04 -6.70
N LEU A 313 -13.20 16.44 -5.47
CA LEU A 313 -14.14 16.87 -4.43
C LEU A 313 -14.86 18.18 -4.79
N GLU A 314 -14.17 19.12 -5.42
CA GLU A 314 -14.77 20.36 -5.91
C GLU A 314 -15.71 20.09 -7.11
N ALA A 315 -15.35 19.13 -7.98
CA ALA A 315 -16.14 18.77 -9.15
C ALA A 315 -17.36 17.86 -8.86
N LYS A 316 -17.43 17.23 -7.68
CA LYS A 316 -18.38 16.15 -7.38
C LYS A 316 -19.86 16.53 -7.59
N ASP A 317 -20.24 17.76 -7.25
CA ASP A 317 -21.64 18.23 -7.30
C ASP A 317 -22.01 18.76 -8.70
N LYS A 318 -21.00 18.94 -9.57
CA LYS A 318 -21.14 19.49 -10.93
C LYS A 318 -21.05 18.42 -12.01
N LEU A 319 -20.37 17.31 -11.74
CA LEU A 319 -20.26 16.18 -12.64
C LEU A 319 -21.13 15.01 -12.13
N PRO A 320 -22.36 14.83 -12.66
CA PRO A 320 -23.28 13.81 -12.19
C PRO A 320 -22.77 12.37 -12.36
N LYS A 321 -21.70 12.14 -13.15
CA LYS A 321 -21.02 10.83 -13.25
C LYS A 321 -20.11 10.54 -12.05
N ILE A 322 -19.64 11.59 -11.38
CA ILE A 322 -19.02 11.52 -10.06
C ILE A 322 -20.12 11.38 -9.00
N SER A 323 -21.34 11.89 -9.21
CA SER A 323 -22.42 11.80 -8.22
C SER A 323 -22.90 10.39 -7.78
N PRO A 324 -22.88 9.29 -8.58
CA PRO A 324 -23.23 7.95 -8.11
C PRO A 324 -22.36 7.45 -6.95
N ILE A 325 -21.23 8.12 -6.71
CA ILE A 325 -20.31 7.93 -5.57
C ILE A 325 -20.91 8.48 -4.27
N ALA A 326 -21.77 9.50 -4.37
CA ALA A 326 -22.45 10.09 -3.23
C ALA A 326 -23.48 9.13 -2.58
N VAL A 327 -23.84 8.02 -3.22
CA VAL A 327 -24.74 7.00 -2.64
C VAL A 327 -24.10 6.25 -1.46
N PHE A 328 -22.76 6.25 -1.32
CA PHE A 328 -22.10 5.76 -0.10
C PHE A 328 -21.87 6.84 0.97
N ARG A 329 -22.09 8.12 0.64
CA ARG A 329 -22.18 9.19 1.63
C ARG A 329 -23.63 9.34 2.06
N LEU A 330 -24.06 8.51 3.01
CA LEU A 330 -24.99 8.86 4.09
C LEU A 330 -25.14 7.62 4.99
N GLN A 331 -24.26 7.50 6.00
CA GLN A 331 -24.56 6.67 7.18
C GLN A 331 -25.91 7.06 7.81
N ASP A 332 -26.44 8.24 7.50
CA ASP A 332 -27.77 8.68 7.94
C ASP A 332 -28.92 7.99 7.21
N ASP A 333 -28.74 7.42 6.01
CA ASP A 333 -29.80 6.67 5.33
C ASP A 333 -29.90 5.23 5.83
N ILE A 334 -28.78 4.64 6.27
CA ILE A 334 -28.78 3.36 6.97
C ILE A 334 -29.36 3.53 8.38
N LYS A 335 -29.00 4.60 9.12
CA LYS A 335 -29.63 4.91 10.41
C LYS A 335 -31.12 5.23 10.26
N ARG A 336 -31.53 6.03 9.26
CA ARG A 336 -32.95 6.32 8.97
C ARG A 336 -33.71 5.08 8.50
N LYS A 337 -33.10 4.19 7.71
CA LYS A 337 -33.69 2.88 7.34
C LYS A 337 -33.82 1.96 8.55
N ILE A 338 -32.80 1.86 9.41
CA ILE A 338 -32.87 1.06 10.65
C ILE A 338 -33.91 1.63 11.62
N GLN A 339 -34.07 2.95 11.70
CA GLN A 339 -35.11 3.61 12.50
C GLN A 339 -36.51 3.30 11.94
N ARG A 340 -36.70 3.40 10.62
CA ARG A 340 -37.97 3.05 9.95
C ARG A 340 -38.32 1.55 10.03
N ILE A 341 -37.31 0.67 9.97
CA ILE A 341 -37.47 -0.79 10.15
C ILE A 341 -37.86 -1.15 11.58
N LYS A 342 -37.41 -0.36 12.57
CA LYS A 342 -37.84 -0.51 13.97
C LYS A 342 -39.25 0.03 14.24
N GLU A 343 -39.74 0.95 13.41
CA GLU A 343 -41.04 1.61 13.62
C GLU A 343 -42.17 1.01 12.76
N ASN A 344 -41.89 0.32 11.66
CA ASN A 344 -42.90 -0.37 10.85
C ASN A 344 -42.49 -1.82 10.52
N SER A 345 -42.87 -2.74 11.39
CA SER A 345 -42.86 -4.18 11.10
C SER A 345 -44.06 -4.55 10.23
N SER A 346 -43.91 -4.47 8.90
CA SER A 346 -44.56 -5.32 7.88
C SER A 346 -44.43 -4.68 6.50
N GLU A 347 -43.25 -4.78 5.87
CA GLU A 347 -43.15 -4.73 4.41
C GLU A 347 -41.79 -5.30 3.97
N THR A 348 -41.83 -6.43 3.26
CA THR A 348 -40.68 -7.04 2.59
C THR A 348 -40.25 -6.14 1.45
N HIS A 349 -39.16 -5.39 1.61
CA HIS A 349 -38.57 -4.63 0.50
C HIS A 349 -37.86 -5.59 -0.45
N GLU A 350 -38.44 -5.78 -1.64
CA GLU A 350 -37.73 -6.27 -2.80
C GLU A 350 -36.60 -5.30 -3.13
N ASP A 351 -35.36 -5.80 -3.11
CA ASP A 351 -34.17 -5.10 -3.56
C ASP A 351 -34.30 -4.88 -5.08
N ASP A 352 -34.62 -3.64 -5.49
CA ASP A 352 -34.81 -3.28 -6.90
C ASP A 352 -33.48 -3.41 -7.67
N GLY A 353 -33.23 -4.60 -8.20
CA GLY A 353 -32.06 -4.91 -9.03
C GLY A 353 -31.98 -4.09 -10.33
N HIS A 354 -33.00 -3.29 -10.67
CA HIS A 354 -32.96 -2.34 -11.77
C HIS A 354 -32.20 -1.04 -11.40
N SER A 355 -32.22 -0.63 -10.13
CA SER A 355 -31.52 0.56 -9.62
C SER A 355 -30.00 0.38 -9.60
N THR A 356 -29.50 -0.70 -8.97
CA THR A 356 -28.06 -1.07 -8.93
C THR A 356 -27.47 -1.25 -10.33
N LEU A 357 -28.25 -1.81 -11.26
CA LEU A 357 -27.81 -1.98 -12.65
C LEU A 357 -27.67 -0.65 -13.39
N ARG A 358 -28.48 0.36 -13.05
CA ARG A 358 -28.36 1.71 -13.60
C ARG A 358 -27.11 2.41 -13.06
N GLU A 359 -26.86 2.30 -11.76
CA GLU A 359 -25.66 2.88 -11.12
C GLU A 359 -24.38 2.29 -11.68
N MET A 360 -24.30 0.97 -11.83
CA MET A 360 -23.12 0.31 -12.39
C MET A 360 -22.86 0.66 -13.87
N LYS A 361 -23.89 1.05 -14.63
CA LYS A 361 -23.69 1.57 -16.01
C LYS A 361 -23.01 2.94 -16.00
N GLU A 362 -23.39 3.81 -15.07
CA GLU A 362 -22.75 5.12 -14.96
C GLU A 362 -21.34 4.98 -14.39
N PHE A 363 -21.15 4.10 -13.39
CA PHE A 363 -19.83 3.76 -12.89
C PHE A 363 -18.92 3.17 -13.98
N ALA A 364 -19.47 2.36 -14.90
CA ALA A 364 -18.72 1.84 -16.03
C ALA A 364 -18.19 2.91 -17.00
N LYS A 365 -18.76 4.12 -17.00
CA LYS A 365 -18.26 5.26 -17.82
C LYS A 365 -17.19 6.06 -17.10
N LEU A 366 -17.08 5.91 -15.78
CA LEU A 366 -16.15 6.68 -14.97
C LEU A 366 -14.74 6.06 -15.07
N THR A 367 -13.79 6.80 -15.63
CA THR A 367 -12.42 6.35 -15.90
C THR A 367 -11.43 7.49 -15.65
N ASP A 368 -10.13 7.27 -15.87
CA ASP A 368 -9.09 8.30 -15.69
C ASP A 368 -9.32 9.54 -16.58
N HIS A 369 -10.14 9.43 -17.63
CA HIS A 369 -10.53 10.56 -18.49
C HIS A 369 -11.19 11.70 -17.71
N ILE A 370 -11.71 11.44 -16.51
CA ILE A 370 -12.23 12.49 -15.62
C ILE A 370 -11.18 13.59 -15.33
N PHE A 371 -9.89 13.26 -15.36
CA PHE A 371 -8.81 14.23 -15.23
C PHE A 371 -8.87 15.30 -16.32
N GLU A 372 -8.97 14.86 -17.57
CA GLU A 372 -9.01 15.71 -18.76
C GLU A 372 -10.35 16.43 -18.86
N GLU A 373 -11.46 15.76 -18.50
CA GLU A 373 -12.80 16.35 -18.43
C GLU A 373 -12.82 17.55 -17.46
N ILE A 374 -12.16 17.46 -16.31
CA ILE A 374 -12.02 18.58 -15.36
C ILE A 374 -11.03 19.63 -15.88
N LEU A 375 -9.83 19.21 -16.28
CA LEU A 375 -8.74 20.10 -16.67
C LEU A 375 -9.11 21.01 -17.85
N TYR A 376 -9.80 20.46 -18.85
CA TYR A 376 -10.18 21.18 -20.07
C TYR A 376 -11.62 21.69 -20.06
N SER A 377 -12.31 21.62 -18.92
CA SER A 377 -13.67 22.15 -18.82
C SER A 377 -13.70 23.67 -18.98
N THR A 378 -14.64 24.16 -19.79
CA THR A 378 -14.96 25.59 -19.90
C THR A 378 -16.05 26.05 -18.92
N ASP A 379 -16.57 25.14 -18.08
CA ASP A 379 -17.58 25.47 -17.09
C ASP A 379 -16.96 26.32 -15.96
N VAL A 380 -17.50 27.53 -15.77
CA VAL A 380 -17.10 28.46 -14.71
C VAL A 380 -17.22 27.81 -13.32
N GLY A 381 -18.19 26.90 -13.14
CA GLY A 381 -18.39 26.16 -11.91
C GLY A 381 -17.26 25.16 -11.57
N LEU A 382 -16.36 24.87 -12.51
CA LEU A 382 -15.21 23.99 -12.33
C LEU A 382 -13.87 24.74 -12.30
N GLN A 383 -13.86 26.08 -12.32
CA GLN A 383 -12.62 26.88 -12.23
C GLN A 383 -11.82 26.60 -10.95
N GLY A 384 -12.48 26.31 -9.84
CA GLY A 384 -11.79 25.89 -8.61
C GLY A 384 -11.03 24.56 -8.78
N ALA A 385 -11.61 23.63 -9.54
CA ALA A 385 -11.02 22.32 -9.84
C ALA A 385 -9.93 22.38 -10.92
N GLN A 386 -9.78 23.51 -11.64
CA GLN A 386 -8.68 23.75 -12.58
C GLN A 386 -7.29 23.89 -11.90
N LYS A 387 -7.21 23.76 -10.57
CA LYS A 387 -5.95 23.50 -9.84
C LYS A 387 -5.16 22.31 -10.38
N LEU A 388 -5.78 21.42 -11.17
CA LEU A 388 -5.08 20.39 -11.94
C LEU A 388 -4.02 20.95 -12.91
N GLU A 389 -4.14 22.21 -13.34
CA GLU A 389 -3.07 22.87 -14.11
C GLU A 389 -1.73 22.88 -13.37
N ASP A 390 -1.75 22.99 -12.03
CA ASP A 390 -0.52 22.95 -11.24
C ASP A 390 0.17 21.60 -11.32
N VAL A 391 -0.60 20.51 -11.44
CA VAL A 391 -0.07 19.17 -11.64
C VAL A 391 0.63 19.09 -13.01
N VAL A 392 -0.02 19.60 -14.05
CA VAL A 392 0.50 19.59 -15.42
C VAL A 392 1.72 20.50 -15.58
N LYS A 393 1.66 21.73 -15.05
CA LYS A 393 2.74 22.74 -15.09
C LYS A 393 3.82 22.50 -14.03
N ARG A 394 3.68 21.44 -13.22
CA ARG A 394 4.60 21.06 -12.16
C ARG A 394 4.81 22.10 -11.05
N ARG A 395 3.77 22.91 -10.79
CA ARG A 395 3.70 23.86 -9.68
C ARG A 395 3.25 23.14 -8.40
N LEU A 396 4.11 22.27 -7.89
CA LEU A 396 3.83 21.41 -6.74
C LEU A 396 4.61 21.88 -5.50
N PRO A 397 4.05 21.69 -4.28
CA PRO A 397 4.84 21.73 -3.05
C PRO A 397 6.14 20.93 -3.16
N LYS A 398 7.20 21.46 -2.54
CA LYS A 398 8.53 20.84 -2.51
C LYS A 398 8.68 20.05 -1.22
N CYS A 399 9.21 18.84 -1.32
CA CYS A 399 9.61 18.07 -0.15
C CYS A 399 10.88 18.71 0.43
N VAL A 400 10.76 19.22 1.65
CA VAL A 400 11.87 19.83 2.40
C VAL A 400 12.83 18.73 2.86
N GLY A 401 12.28 17.67 3.46
CA GLY A 401 13.06 16.55 3.97
C GLY A 401 12.20 15.35 4.36
N GLU A 402 12.87 14.23 4.58
CA GLU A 402 12.28 12.95 4.97
C GLU A 402 13.09 12.35 6.13
N THR A 403 12.41 11.88 7.17
CA THR A 403 13.05 11.18 8.31
C THR A 403 12.26 9.94 8.73
N ARG A 404 12.92 9.02 9.43
CA ARG A 404 12.32 7.79 9.97
C ARG A 404 12.04 7.96 11.46
N LEU A 405 10.83 7.57 11.86
CA LEU A 405 10.37 7.72 13.24
C LEU A 405 10.73 6.47 14.05
N GLY A 406 11.29 6.68 15.24
CA GLY A 406 11.78 5.61 16.11
C GLY A 406 10.69 4.95 16.97
N LYS A 407 11.09 3.92 17.73
CA LYS A 407 10.21 3.07 18.57
C LYS A 407 9.37 3.80 19.63
N LYS A 408 9.73 5.04 20.02
CA LYS A 408 8.97 5.83 21.01
C LYS A 408 7.71 6.48 20.41
N ASP A 409 7.67 6.63 19.09
CA ASP A 409 6.59 7.29 18.35
C ASP A 409 5.70 6.25 17.63
N LYS A 410 5.35 5.15 18.31
CA LYS A 410 4.43 4.15 17.76
C LYS A 410 3.08 4.82 17.49
N HIS A 411 2.68 4.86 16.22
CA HIS A 411 1.47 5.56 15.72
C HIS A 411 1.52 7.08 15.93
N PRO A 412 2.45 7.79 15.26
CA PRO A 412 2.55 9.23 15.40
C PRO A 412 1.27 9.89 14.89
N LEU A 413 0.65 10.71 15.73
CA LEU A 413 -0.45 11.55 15.28
C LEU A 413 0.13 12.65 14.40
N LYS A 414 -0.27 12.69 13.12
CA LYS A 414 0.12 13.75 12.17
C LYS A 414 -0.03 15.16 12.76
N LYS A 415 -1.09 15.40 13.55
CA LYS A 415 -1.31 16.66 14.27
C LYS A 415 -0.22 16.96 15.32
N ALA A 416 0.23 15.95 16.05
CA ALA A 416 1.30 16.12 17.05
C ALA A 416 2.63 16.46 16.38
N LEU A 417 2.98 15.76 15.29
CA LEU A 417 4.18 16.07 14.51
C LEU A 417 4.10 17.42 13.80
N GLN A 418 2.91 17.81 13.31
CA GLN A 418 2.71 19.15 12.77
C GLN A 418 2.94 20.24 13.83
N ASN A 419 2.45 20.04 15.06
CA ASN A 419 2.71 20.98 16.14
C ASN A 419 4.20 21.02 16.50
N ASP A 420 4.85 19.86 16.61
CA ASP A 420 6.28 19.75 16.92
C ASP A 420 7.17 20.40 15.84
N TRP A 421 6.77 20.30 14.57
CA TRP A 421 7.39 21.02 13.45
C TRP A 421 7.13 22.53 13.52
N ASN A 422 5.89 22.95 13.78
CA ASN A 422 5.56 24.37 13.91
C ASN A 422 6.36 25.05 15.04
N GLU A 423 6.55 24.37 16.16
CA GLU A 423 7.42 24.83 17.25
C GLU A 423 8.87 24.94 16.81
N ALA A 424 9.37 23.98 16.01
CA ALA A 424 10.73 24.02 15.48
C ALA A 424 10.93 25.21 14.53
N VAL A 425 9.96 25.52 13.67
CA VAL A 425 9.99 26.71 12.81
C VAL A 425 9.97 28.00 13.66
N ASP A 426 9.15 28.06 14.70
CA ASP A 426 9.11 29.22 15.62
C ASP A 426 10.44 29.40 16.39
N GLU A 427 11.12 28.30 16.74
CA GLU A 427 12.47 28.32 17.35
C GLU A 427 13.55 28.72 16.34
N TRP A 428 13.53 28.17 15.13
CA TRP A 428 14.46 28.48 14.03
C TRP A 428 14.44 29.95 13.65
N ASN A 429 13.25 30.56 13.54
CA ASN A 429 13.10 31.98 13.24
C ASN A 429 13.77 32.91 14.26
N LYS A 430 14.05 32.43 15.49
CA LYS A 430 14.79 33.20 16.52
C LYS A 430 16.31 33.14 16.33
N LEU A 431 16.81 32.15 15.59
CA LEU A 431 18.24 31.94 15.34
C LEU A 431 18.81 32.83 14.21
N GLN A 432 18.03 33.83 13.76
CA GLN A 432 18.35 34.73 12.64
C GLN A 432 18.57 33.99 11.30
N PRO A 433 17.51 33.37 10.74
CA PRO A 433 17.60 32.77 9.41
C PRO A 433 17.77 33.83 8.31
N THR A 434 18.10 33.38 7.09
CA THR A 434 18.17 34.25 5.91
C THR A 434 16.83 34.93 5.62
N VAL A 435 15.74 34.16 5.74
CA VAL A 435 14.36 34.59 5.56
C VAL A 435 13.48 34.04 6.68
N PHE A 436 12.43 34.80 6.99
CA PHE A 436 11.43 34.34 7.95
C PHE A 436 10.57 33.24 7.33
N LEU A 437 10.45 32.10 8.03
CA LEU A 437 9.61 30.97 7.60
C LEU A 437 8.23 31.06 8.26
N ASP A 438 7.15 31.17 7.47
CA ASP A 438 5.77 31.08 8.01
C ASP A 438 5.35 29.61 8.10
N LYS A 439 5.04 29.15 9.31
CA LYS A 439 4.54 27.78 9.57
C LYS A 439 3.31 27.38 8.75
N LYS A 440 2.53 28.34 8.23
CA LYS A 440 1.38 28.08 7.35
C LYS A 440 1.78 27.51 5.98
N ASP A 441 3.01 27.77 5.54
CA ASP A 441 3.51 27.31 4.24
C ASP A 441 4.02 25.85 4.29
N PHE A 442 4.00 25.24 5.48
CA PHE A 442 4.47 23.89 5.70
C PHE A 442 3.34 22.91 6.01
N SER A 443 3.49 21.70 5.47
CA SER A 443 2.64 20.56 5.82
C SER A 443 3.48 19.35 6.18
N VAL A 444 3.05 18.64 7.22
CA VAL A 444 3.65 17.37 7.64
C VAL A 444 2.84 16.22 7.06
N ASP A 445 3.53 15.22 6.53
CA ASP A 445 2.94 13.94 6.16
C ASP A 445 3.63 12.82 6.91
N VAL A 446 2.83 11.84 7.33
CA VAL A 446 3.28 10.65 8.02
C VAL A 446 2.84 9.49 7.17
N ILE A 447 3.76 8.60 6.82
CA ILE A 447 3.49 7.45 5.96
C ILE A 447 3.89 6.20 6.73
N GLN A 448 3.01 5.21 6.71
CA GLN A 448 3.26 3.91 7.32
C GLN A 448 3.65 2.92 6.23
N LEU A 449 4.91 2.51 6.21
CA LEU A 449 5.40 1.47 5.31
C LEU A 449 5.33 0.12 6.04
N HIS A 450 4.63 -0.83 5.45
CA HIS A 450 4.49 -2.18 6.00
C HIS A 450 4.99 -3.21 4.99
N CYS A 451 5.74 -4.19 5.48
CA CYS A 451 6.15 -5.37 4.72
C CYS A 451 4.95 -6.30 4.50
N THR A 452 3.96 -6.30 5.41
CA THR A 452 2.81 -7.22 5.40
C THR A 452 1.46 -6.52 5.60
N TYR A 453 0.35 -7.24 5.38
CA TYR A 453 -1.03 -6.72 5.47
C TYR A 453 -1.53 -6.39 6.88
N SER A 454 -0.78 -6.76 7.91
CA SER A 454 -1.14 -6.49 9.30
C SER A 454 0.07 -5.94 10.04
N THR A 455 -0.15 -4.89 10.82
CA THR A 455 0.89 -4.26 11.62
C THR A 455 1.65 -5.29 12.46
N ASP A 456 2.97 -5.27 12.34
CA ASP A 456 3.92 -5.98 13.21
C ASP A 456 3.84 -7.51 13.20
N LYS A 457 3.25 -8.13 12.17
CA LYS A 457 3.31 -9.59 11.98
C LYS A 457 4.33 -9.99 10.94
N ASN A 458 5.09 -11.04 11.27
CA ASN A 458 6.03 -11.65 10.35
C ASN A 458 5.25 -12.31 9.19
N PRO A 459 5.63 -12.03 7.92
CA PRO A 459 4.88 -12.46 6.75
C PRO A 459 4.64 -13.96 6.64
N ILE A 460 5.56 -14.77 7.18
CA ILE A 460 5.49 -16.24 7.03
C ILE A 460 4.73 -16.93 8.17
N ASP A 461 4.35 -16.22 9.24
CA ASP A 461 3.73 -16.82 10.42
C ASP A 461 2.40 -17.52 10.11
N ASN A 462 1.71 -17.08 9.06
CA ASN A 462 0.45 -17.65 8.58
C ASN A 462 0.61 -18.49 7.31
N VAL A 463 1.85 -18.79 6.92
CA VAL A 463 2.15 -19.61 5.74
C VAL A 463 2.40 -21.05 6.17
N TYR A 464 1.76 -21.98 5.47
CA TYR A 464 1.97 -23.40 5.68
C TYR A 464 3.02 -23.92 4.70
N PHE A 465 3.91 -24.77 5.21
CA PHE A 465 4.98 -25.39 4.46
C PHE A 465 4.90 -26.91 4.54
N TYR A 466 5.53 -27.62 3.61
CA TYR A 466 5.71 -29.08 3.66
C TYR A 466 7.15 -29.49 3.33
N ARG A 467 7.53 -30.70 3.78
CA ARG A 467 8.87 -31.27 3.58
C ARG A 467 8.88 -32.37 2.50
N LYS A 468 10.06 -32.70 1.98
CA LYS A 468 10.23 -33.64 0.84
C LYS A 468 9.83 -35.04 1.26
N ARG A 469 10.29 -35.39 2.45
CA ARG A 469 10.04 -36.67 3.09
C ARG A 469 8.56 -36.86 3.45
N ASN A 470 7.87 -35.79 3.83
CA ASN A 470 6.48 -35.81 4.30
C ASN A 470 5.67 -34.75 3.53
N PRO A 471 5.31 -35.00 2.26
CA PRO A 471 4.67 -34.00 1.41
C PRO A 471 3.21 -33.70 1.76
N ASN A 472 2.58 -34.50 2.63
CA ASN A 472 1.18 -34.34 3.05
C ASN A 472 1.03 -33.70 4.43
N GLU A 473 2.15 -33.42 5.09
CA GLU A 473 2.18 -32.88 6.44
C GLU A 473 2.57 -31.41 6.37
N ALA A 474 1.61 -30.55 6.74
CA ALA A 474 1.83 -29.12 6.83
C ALA A 474 2.49 -28.76 8.17
N PHE A 475 3.38 -27.78 8.14
CA PHE A 475 3.96 -27.18 9.33
C PHE A 475 4.24 -25.69 9.10
N LYS A 476 4.52 -24.95 10.16
CA LYS A 476 4.95 -23.54 10.10
C LYS A 476 6.45 -23.45 10.30
N ILE A 477 7.10 -22.55 9.57
CA ILE A 477 8.53 -22.24 9.73
C ILE A 477 8.64 -21.03 10.65
N LYS A 478 9.48 -21.11 11.68
CA LYS A 478 9.80 -19.97 12.54
C LYS A 478 10.84 -19.09 11.86
N LYS A 479 10.83 -17.79 12.14
CA LYS A 479 11.77 -16.81 11.55
C LYS A 479 13.24 -17.27 11.60
N TYR A 480 13.72 -17.74 12.74
CA TYR A 480 15.12 -18.19 12.90
C TYR A 480 15.46 -19.45 12.09
N GLU A 481 14.45 -20.25 11.71
CA GLU A 481 14.64 -21.42 10.84
C GLU A 481 14.75 -21.01 9.37
N ALA A 482 14.28 -19.81 9.00
CA ALA A 482 14.46 -19.24 7.68
C ALA A 482 15.80 -18.51 7.55
N SER A 483 16.05 -17.49 8.39
CA SER A 483 17.34 -16.77 8.46
C SER A 483 17.39 -15.79 9.63
N SER A 484 18.54 -15.71 10.31
CA SER A 484 18.80 -14.71 11.35
C SER A 484 19.04 -13.29 10.81
N LEU A 485 19.14 -13.11 9.48
CA LEU A 485 19.33 -11.80 8.84
C LEU A 485 18.00 -11.11 8.47
N LEU A 486 16.87 -11.74 8.78
CA LEU A 486 15.55 -11.20 8.46
C LEU A 486 15.16 -10.03 9.38
N PRO A 487 14.35 -9.06 8.90
CA PRO A 487 13.95 -7.91 9.70
C PRO A 487 13.30 -8.29 11.03
N GLU A 488 13.65 -7.59 12.12
CA GLU A 488 12.96 -7.70 13.42
C GLU A 488 11.62 -6.99 13.42
N GLU A 489 11.49 -5.92 12.64
CA GLU A 489 10.27 -5.14 12.48
C GLU A 489 9.81 -5.18 11.03
N PHE A 490 8.49 -5.26 10.85
CA PHE A 490 7.83 -5.35 9.54
C PHE A 490 7.02 -4.09 9.21
N THR A 491 7.13 -3.07 10.06
CA THR A 491 6.47 -1.78 9.91
C THR A 491 7.50 -0.69 10.23
N GLU A 492 7.52 0.37 9.43
CA GLU A 492 8.23 1.61 9.76
C GLU A 492 7.36 2.82 9.44
N TYR A 493 7.67 3.95 10.07
CA TYR A 493 7.00 5.22 9.83
C TYR A 493 7.97 6.24 9.26
N VAL A 494 7.50 6.93 8.22
CA VAL A 494 8.23 7.96 7.51
C VAL A 494 7.53 9.29 7.76
N CYS A 495 8.28 10.29 8.19
CA CYS A 495 7.81 11.67 8.26
C CYS A 495 8.38 12.45 7.08
N ARG A 496 7.53 13.23 6.41
CA ARG A 496 7.93 14.16 5.34
C ARG A 496 7.40 15.54 5.64
N ILE A 497 8.23 16.53 5.39
CA ILE A 497 7.83 17.94 5.46
C ILE A 497 7.76 18.47 4.02
N TYR A 498 6.67 19.14 3.70
CA TYR A 498 6.49 19.81 2.41
C TYR A 498 6.30 21.31 2.61
N HIS A 499 6.72 22.08 1.63
CA HIS A 499 6.67 23.54 1.61
C HIS A 499 6.09 24.04 0.28
N THR A 500 5.10 24.93 0.33
CA THR A 500 4.61 25.70 -0.81
C THR A 500 5.55 26.87 -1.14
N LYS A 501 6.58 26.57 -1.93
CA LYS A 501 7.70 27.46 -2.28
C LYS A 501 7.31 28.89 -2.67
N ASN A 502 7.91 29.89 -2.00
CA ASN A 502 7.88 31.30 -2.43
C ASN A 502 9.25 31.81 -2.97
N SER A 503 10.40 31.25 -2.54
CA SER A 503 11.75 31.63 -3.02
C SER A 503 12.81 30.52 -2.88
N ASP A 504 14.03 30.71 -3.43
CA ASP A 504 15.15 29.78 -3.28
C ASP A 504 15.80 29.88 -1.88
N GLU A 505 15.84 31.08 -1.30
CA GLU A 505 16.36 31.33 0.05
C GLU A 505 15.51 30.64 1.12
N GLU A 506 14.19 30.70 0.97
CA GLU A 506 13.24 30.03 1.85
C GLU A 506 13.35 28.50 1.76
N GLU A 507 13.63 27.95 0.57
CA GLU A 507 13.88 26.52 0.41
C GLU A 507 15.16 26.10 1.14
N ARG A 508 16.21 26.94 1.13
CA ARG A 508 17.45 26.67 1.87
C ARG A 508 17.19 26.67 3.38
N ASP A 509 16.62 27.74 3.92
CA ASP A 509 16.38 27.85 5.36
C ASP A 509 15.40 26.77 5.86
N ALA A 510 14.41 26.39 5.04
CA ALA A 510 13.52 25.28 5.37
C ALA A 510 14.27 23.94 5.52
N LYS A 511 15.23 23.65 4.63
CA LYS A 511 16.06 22.43 4.71
C LYS A 511 16.98 22.45 5.91
N GLU A 512 17.61 23.59 6.19
CA GLU A 512 18.46 23.75 7.38
C GLU A 512 17.63 23.61 8.67
N CYS A 513 16.45 24.21 8.72
CA CYS A 513 15.49 24.02 9.82
C CYS A 513 15.08 22.55 9.96
N PHE A 514 14.91 21.83 8.86
CA PHE A 514 14.56 20.40 8.88
C PHE A 514 15.69 19.53 9.42
N ASP A 515 16.91 19.77 8.96
CA ASP A 515 18.09 19.06 9.44
C ASP A 515 18.31 19.36 10.93
N TRP A 516 18.18 20.63 11.34
CA TRP A 516 18.20 21.05 12.74
C TRP A 516 17.07 20.40 13.56
N TRP A 517 15.86 20.30 13.03
CA TRP A 517 14.77 19.62 13.71
C TRP A 517 15.03 18.11 13.91
N CYS A 518 15.63 17.45 12.91
CA CYS A 518 15.94 16.03 12.94
C CYS A 518 17.13 15.70 13.86
N HIS A 519 18.19 16.52 13.83
CA HIS A 519 19.44 16.29 14.56
C HIS A 519 19.49 17.00 15.92
N ASP A 520 18.84 18.16 16.07
CA ASP A 520 19.20 19.20 17.06
C ASP A 520 18.04 19.77 17.87
N LYS A 521 16.97 19.00 18.15
CA LYS A 521 16.24 19.26 19.41
C LYS A 521 17.09 18.87 20.64
N CYS A 522 18.40 19.04 20.60
CA CYS A 522 19.27 18.99 21.77
C CYS A 522 18.76 20.08 22.71
N LYS A 523 18.29 19.71 23.89
CA LYS A 523 17.77 20.63 24.89
C LYS A 523 18.49 20.32 26.19
N ILE A 524 19.25 21.29 26.67
CA ILE A 524 19.88 21.24 27.99
C ILE A 524 19.44 22.47 28.78
N LEU A 525 18.96 22.24 30.00
CA LEU A 525 18.63 23.30 30.94
C LEU A 525 19.80 23.41 31.92
N VAL A 526 20.48 24.54 31.91
CA VAL A 526 21.66 24.80 32.76
C VAL A 526 21.31 25.78 33.87
N TYR A 527 21.97 25.63 35.02
CA TYR A 527 21.76 26.41 36.23
C TYR A 527 23.09 26.95 36.77
N ASP A 528 23.07 28.18 37.28
CA ASP A 528 24.23 28.82 37.91
C ASP A 528 24.49 28.36 39.36
N GLN A 529 23.61 27.54 39.95
CA GLN A 529 23.82 26.90 41.24
C GLN A 529 23.62 25.38 41.18
N LYS A 530 24.11 24.69 42.20
CA LYS A 530 23.91 23.25 42.41
C LYS A 530 22.44 22.94 42.74
N GLU A 531 22.06 21.68 42.56
CA GLU A 531 20.71 21.17 42.86
C GLU A 531 19.59 21.88 42.07
N PHE A 532 19.89 22.34 40.84
CA PHE A 532 18.93 23.00 39.94
C PHE A 532 18.32 24.28 40.53
N LYS A 533 19.15 25.08 41.20
CA LYS A 533 18.77 26.36 41.82
C LYS A 533 19.38 27.54 41.08
N GLY A 534 18.93 28.74 41.43
CA GLY A 534 19.44 29.99 40.88
C GLY A 534 18.85 30.34 39.52
N ASN A 535 19.63 31.04 38.69
CA ASN A 535 19.21 31.40 37.34
C ASN A 535 19.32 30.21 36.40
N GLU A 536 18.29 30.00 35.59
CA GLU A 536 18.25 28.90 34.62
C GLU A 536 18.24 29.42 33.17
N ARG A 537 18.89 28.68 32.27
CA ARG A 537 18.85 28.93 30.83
C ARG A 537 18.67 27.63 30.06
N LEU A 538 17.68 27.64 29.17
CA LEU A 538 17.52 26.58 28.18
C LEU A 538 18.48 26.87 27.02
N ILE A 539 19.37 25.93 26.74
CA ILE A 539 20.26 25.98 25.59
C ILE A 539 19.83 24.92 24.57
N THR A 540 19.72 25.34 23.32
CA THR A 540 19.24 24.52 22.20
C THR A 540 20.22 24.44 21.04
N GLY A 541 21.44 24.99 21.21
CA GLY A 541 22.48 24.99 20.18
C GLY A 541 23.87 25.14 20.79
N ASP A 542 24.86 25.21 19.91
CA ASP A 542 26.26 25.42 20.28
C ASP A 542 26.46 26.79 20.94
N CYS A 543 27.08 26.78 22.11
CA CYS A 543 27.30 27.96 22.93
C CYS A 543 28.80 28.10 23.22
N PRO A 544 29.54 28.91 22.43
CA PRO A 544 30.97 29.11 22.64
C PRO A 544 31.28 29.95 23.88
N SER A 545 30.33 30.73 24.39
CA SER A 545 30.44 31.38 25.70
C SER A 545 29.06 31.54 26.33
N LEU A 546 28.92 31.12 27.58
CA LEU A 546 27.66 31.25 28.31
C LEU A 546 27.44 32.67 28.88
N ASP A 547 28.46 33.53 28.83
CA ASP A 547 28.37 34.94 29.22
C ASP A 547 27.26 35.68 28.46
N ASP A 548 27.11 35.37 27.16
CA ASP A 548 26.08 35.92 26.28
C ASP A 548 24.65 35.57 26.74
N TYR A 549 24.52 34.54 27.57
CA TYR A 549 23.26 34.02 28.12
C TYR A 549 23.04 34.41 29.59
N GLY A 550 23.95 35.19 30.19
CA GLY A 550 23.85 35.66 31.57
C GLY A 550 24.01 34.57 32.65
N ILE A 551 24.56 33.41 32.28
CA ILE A 551 25.06 32.39 33.21
C ILE A 551 26.55 32.25 32.91
N THR A 552 27.41 32.77 33.77
CA THR A 552 28.87 32.70 33.54
C THR A 552 29.44 31.34 33.90
N GLU A 553 28.77 30.60 34.80
CA GLU A 553 29.24 29.33 35.34
C GLU A 553 28.10 28.32 35.48
N VAL A 554 28.21 27.14 34.86
CA VAL A 554 27.23 26.06 35.04
C VAL A 554 27.62 25.19 36.23
N HIS A 555 26.72 25.12 37.22
CA HIS A 555 26.90 24.33 38.44
C HIS A 555 25.94 23.14 38.53
N SER A 556 24.84 23.11 37.78
CA SER A 556 24.01 21.91 37.57
C SER A 556 23.28 21.98 36.24
N CYS A 557 22.86 20.83 35.69
CA CYS A 557 22.14 20.80 34.42
C CYS A 557 21.19 19.59 34.27
N LYS A 558 20.17 19.76 33.43
CA LYS A 558 19.25 18.69 33.02
C LYS A 558 19.33 18.52 31.51
N VAL A 559 19.77 17.35 31.07
CA VAL A 559 19.85 17.04 29.64
C VAL A 559 18.50 16.48 29.19
N HIS A 560 17.60 17.36 28.74
CA HIS A 560 16.28 16.95 28.27
C HIS A 560 16.36 16.12 26.98
N ARG A 561 17.24 16.50 26.04
CA ARG A 561 17.38 15.82 24.75
C ARG A 561 18.76 16.07 24.14
N GLY A 562 19.31 15.11 23.39
CA GLY A 562 20.63 15.21 22.75
C GLY A 562 21.81 14.82 23.65
N PHE A 563 22.98 14.67 23.04
CA PHE A 563 24.27 14.48 23.72
C PHE A 563 25.03 15.80 23.72
N TRP A 564 25.59 16.15 24.87
CA TRP A 564 26.24 17.45 25.07
C TRP A 564 27.67 17.27 25.55
N LYS A 565 28.54 18.21 25.19
CA LYS A 565 29.85 18.39 25.79
C LYS A 565 29.86 19.71 26.54
N LEU A 566 30.20 19.66 27.82
CA LEU A 566 30.55 20.84 28.62
C LEU A 566 32.06 21.06 28.55
N TYR A 567 32.46 22.32 28.51
CA TYR A 567 33.86 22.74 28.50
C TYR A 567 34.10 23.72 29.64
N GLU A 568 35.22 23.57 30.36
CA GLU A 568 35.57 24.48 31.46
C GLU A 568 35.88 25.89 30.96
N GLY A 569 36.49 26.02 29.78
CA GLY A 569 36.83 27.30 29.18
C GLY A 569 35.86 27.75 28.07
N PRO A 570 35.84 29.05 27.73
CA PRO A 570 35.10 29.55 26.58
C PRO A 570 35.73 29.04 25.28
N ASN A 571 34.98 29.12 24.18
CA ASN A 571 35.32 28.64 22.85
C ASN A 571 35.67 27.14 22.80
N TYR A 572 35.00 26.33 23.63
CA TYR A 572 35.20 24.87 23.68
C TYR A 572 36.61 24.43 24.11
N ASN A 573 37.24 25.22 24.98
CA ASN A 573 38.56 24.89 25.50
C ASN A 573 38.48 23.73 26.52
N GLU A 574 39.38 22.77 26.38
CA GLU A 574 39.51 21.61 27.28
C GLU A 574 39.82 22.02 28.73
N PRO A 575 39.43 21.19 29.73
CA PRO A 575 38.86 19.84 29.60
C PRO A 575 37.38 19.80 29.21
N GLU A 576 36.98 18.73 28.50
CA GLU A 576 35.61 18.48 28.05
C GLU A 576 34.93 17.33 28.80
N TYR A 577 33.61 17.42 28.97
CA TYR A 577 32.80 16.44 29.69
C TYR A 577 31.56 16.06 28.89
N ILE A 578 31.36 14.77 28.62
CA ILE A 578 30.21 14.27 27.87
C ILE A 578 29.02 14.07 28.80
N LEU A 579 27.89 14.65 28.44
CA LEU A 579 26.61 14.48 29.10
C LEU A 579 25.69 13.60 28.28
N GLU A 580 25.01 12.68 28.96
CA GLU A 580 24.08 11.74 28.34
C GLU A 580 22.64 12.27 28.38
N GLN A 581 21.90 11.96 27.32
CA GLN A 581 20.49 12.31 27.21
C GLN A 581 19.66 11.71 28.36
N GLY A 582 18.75 12.52 28.92
CA GLY A 582 17.80 12.10 29.94
C GLY A 582 18.39 12.01 31.35
N LYS A 583 19.68 12.35 31.53
CA LYS A 583 20.31 12.42 32.85
C LYS A 583 20.18 13.83 33.44
N GLU A 584 20.09 13.84 34.76
CA GLU A 584 20.16 15.04 35.59
C GLU A 584 21.49 15.05 36.34
N TYR A 585 22.19 16.18 36.30
CA TYR A 585 23.47 16.36 36.94
C TYR A 585 23.35 17.50 37.95
N ARG A 586 23.33 17.16 39.23
CA ARG A 586 23.03 18.05 40.36
C ARG A 586 24.21 18.90 40.78
N SER A 587 25.43 18.46 40.44
CA SER A 587 26.67 19.18 40.72
C SER A 587 27.74 18.84 39.69
N PRO A 588 28.84 19.63 39.60
CA PRO A 588 29.89 19.33 38.64
C PRO A 588 30.60 18.00 38.84
N ALA A 589 30.55 17.47 40.07
CA ALA A 589 31.09 16.14 40.38
C ALA A 589 30.37 15.03 39.60
N ASP A 590 29.11 15.23 39.23
CA ASP A 590 28.29 14.21 38.55
C ASP A 590 28.72 13.98 37.10
N TRP A 591 29.33 14.98 36.45
CA TRP A 591 29.93 14.85 35.11
C TRP A 591 31.47 14.75 35.15
N GLY A 592 32.05 14.54 36.34
CA GLY A 592 33.49 14.30 36.50
C GLY A 592 34.36 15.55 36.60
N CYS A 593 33.75 16.73 36.81
CA CYS A 593 34.45 18.00 36.97
C CYS A 593 34.55 18.40 38.45
N LYS A 594 35.62 19.12 38.82
CA LYS A 594 35.76 19.75 40.15
C LYS A 594 35.41 21.24 40.14
N ALA A 595 35.26 21.83 38.97
CA ALA A 595 35.00 23.24 38.70
C ALA A 595 33.68 23.43 37.92
N PHE A 596 33.41 24.64 37.46
CA PHE A 596 32.23 24.98 36.65
C PHE A 596 32.54 24.91 35.15
N ALA A 597 31.50 24.83 34.31
CA ALA A 597 31.65 24.92 32.86
C ALA A 597 31.24 26.30 32.33
N SER A 598 31.90 26.78 31.27
CA SER A 598 31.69 28.11 30.68
C SER A 598 31.32 28.11 29.19
N SER A 599 31.43 26.96 28.51
CA SER A 599 30.90 26.78 27.16
C SER A 599 30.37 25.35 26.95
N LEU A 600 29.51 25.17 25.94
CA LEU A 600 28.85 23.89 25.69
C LEU A 600 28.54 23.67 24.22
N LYS A 601 28.76 22.44 23.77
CA LYS A 601 28.63 22.03 22.37
C LYS A 601 27.76 20.77 22.27
N HIS A 602 26.89 20.69 21.27
CA HIS A 602 26.22 19.42 20.98
C HIS A 602 27.20 18.44 20.35
N VAL A 603 27.05 17.16 20.68
CA VAL A 603 27.80 16.08 20.04
C VAL A 603 27.04 15.62 18.81
N ARG A 604 27.61 15.88 17.63
CA ARG A 604 27.16 15.27 16.38
C ARG A 604 27.62 13.82 16.37
N ILE A 605 26.68 12.88 16.54
CA ILE A 605 26.94 11.43 16.41
C ILE A 605 26.66 11.00 14.98
#